data_AF-A0A9X2BCW2-F1
#
_entry.id   AF-A0A9X2BCW2-F1
#
_cell.length_a   1.000
_cell.length_b   1.000
_cell.length_c   1.000
_cell.angle_alpha   90.00
_cell.angle_beta   90.00
_cell.angle_gamma   90.00
#
_symmetry.space_group_name_H-M   'P 1'
#
loop_
_entity.id
_entity.type
_entity.pdbx_description
1 polymer ?
#
loop_
_entity_poly.entity_id
_entity_poly.type
_entity_poly.pdbx_seq_one_letter_code
_entity_poly.pdbx_strand_id
1 'polypeptide(L)'
;MGNRIEDIEVYSLSMEFGDEVWKMVNDWDKFTKDTLGKQLIRSADSISANIAEGFGRYHYKDNKNFCYYSRGSIIETKSWLTKAYNRQLIKQEDFLKNIKKLETIYLKLNTYIKYIGPLMTDD
;
A
#
# COMPACT_ATOMS: atom_id res chain seq x y z
N MET A 1 9.80 -19.34 -8.35
CA MET A 1 9.14 -18.14 -7.77
C MET A 1 8.51 -18.58 -6.45
N GLY A 2 8.48 -17.74 -5.44
CA GLY A 2 7.80 -18.09 -4.19
C GLY A 2 6.36 -18.47 -4.49
N ASN A 3 5.97 -19.70 -4.15
CA ASN A 3 4.60 -20.17 -4.36
C ASN A 3 3.62 -19.54 -3.35
N ARG A 4 4.09 -18.57 -2.56
CA ARG A 4 3.37 -17.94 -1.49
C ARG A 4 3.50 -16.43 -1.58
N ILE A 5 2.45 -15.73 -1.15
CA ILE A 5 2.36 -14.28 -1.21
C ILE A 5 3.41 -13.60 -0.31
N GLU A 6 3.79 -14.26 0.79
CA GLU A 6 4.76 -13.76 1.77
C GLU A 6 6.17 -13.61 1.17
N ASP A 7 6.44 -14.28 0.05
CA ASP A 7 7.71 -14.18 -0.67
C ASP A 7 7.75 -12.90 -1.56
N ILE A 8 6.62 -12.18 -1.70
CA ILE A 8 6.54 -10.91 -2.42
C ILE A 8 6.91 -9.77 -1.48
N GLU A 9 8.13 -9.25 -1.63
CA GLU A 9 8.66 -8.17 -0.78
C GLU A 9 7.72 -6.95 -0.68
N VAL A 10 7.14 -6.51 -1.81
CA VAL A 10 6.24 -5.34 -1.81
C VAL A 10 4.94 -5.60 -1.04
N TYR A 11 4.46 -6.83 -0.99
CA TYR A 11 3.29 -7.20 -0.19
C TYR A 11 3.61 -7.05 1.30
N SER A 12 4.71 -7.66 1.76
CA SER A 12 5.12 -7.61 3.16
C SER A 12 5.39 -6.18 3.65
N LEU A 13 6.05 -5.36 2.83
CA LEU A 13 6.25 -3.93 3.12
C LEU A 13 4.93 -3.16 3.22
N SER A 14 3.95 -3.49 2.37
CA SER A 14 2.64 -2.84 2.38
C SER A 14 1.81 -3.26 3.59
N MET A 15 1.91 -4.51 4.04
CA MET A 15 1.29 -5.00 5.28
C MET A 15 1.83 -4.28 6.50
N GLU A 16 3.16 -4.21 6.64
CA GLU A 16 3.81 -3.49 7.76
C GLU A 16 3.39 -2.01 7.78
N PHE A 17 3.36 -1.38 6.61
CA PHE A 17 2.96 0.02 6.49
C PHE A 17 1.48 0.25 6.90
N GLY A 18 0.57 -0.65 6.51
CA GLY A 18 -0.84 -0.60 6.96
C GLY A 18 -0.96 -0.66 8.48
N ASP A 19 -0.25 -1.58 9.13
CA ASP A 19 -0.23 -1.72 10.59
C ASP A 19 0.31 -0.47 11.30
N GLU A 20 1.36 0.15 10.77
CA GLU A 20 1.90 1.40 11.31
C GLU A 20 0.91 2.56 11.19
N VAL A 21 0.25 2.68 10.04
CA VAL A 21 -0.79 3.69 9.81
C VAL A 21 -1.97 3.47 10.76
N TRP A 22 -2.39 2.21 10.95
CA TRP A 22 -3.45 1.86 11.88
C TRP A 22 -3.10 2.27 13.32
N LYS A 23 -1.89 1.93 13.79
CA LYS A 23 -1.42 2.29 15.14
C LYS A 23 -1.41 3.81 15.33
N MET A 24 -0.86 4.55 14.36
CA MET A 24 -0.82 6.00 14.38
C MET A 24 -2.23 6.63 14.47
N VAL A 25 -3.18 6.14 13.67
CA VAL A 25 -4.56 6.65 13.67
C VAL A 25 -5.32 6.22 14.93
N ASN A 26 -4.97 5.07 15.52
CA ASN A 26 -5.61 4.56 16.73
C ASN A 26 -5.40 5.46 17.95
N ASP A 27 -4.42 6.36 17.93
CA ASP A 27 -4.18 7.32 19.02
C ASP A 27 -4.94 8.66 18.85
N TRP A 28 -5.60 8.86 17.70
CA TRP A 28 -6.34 10.11 17.44
C TRP A 28 -7.67 10.20 18.20
N ASP A 29 -8.21 11.41 18.33
CA ASP A 29 -9.54 11.62 18.88
C ASP A 29 -10.64 11.04 17.98
N LYS A 30 -11.85 10.93 18.53
CA LYS A 30 -12.99 10.29 17.86
C LYS A 30 -13.38 10.98 16.55
N PHE A 31 -13.42 12.31 16.53
CA PHE A 31 -13.82 13.06 15.34
C PHE A 31 -12.79 12.89 14.22
N THR A 32 -11.50 12.99 14.55
CA THR A 32 -10.42 12.83 13.58
C THR A 32 -10.37 11.41 13.03
N LYS A 33 -10.52 10.39 13.88
CA LYS A 33 -10.64 8.98 13.46
C LYS A 33 -11.78 8.78 12.48
N ASP A 34 -12.96 9.29 12.80
CA ASP A 34 -14.17 9.03 12.00
C ASP A 34 -14.17 9.75 10.64
N THR A 35 -13.47 10.88 10.53
CA THR A 35 -13.45 11.70 9.31
C THR A 35 -12.24 11.41 8.42
N LEU A 36 -11.02 11.52 8.94
CA LEU A 36 -9.77 11.36 8.19
C LEU A 36 -9.14 9.99 8.44
N GLY A 37 -9.09 9.56 9.70
CA GLY A 37 -8.40 8.34 10.11
C GLY A 37 -8.88 7.10 9.37
N LYS A 38 -10.20 6.90 9.28
CA LYS A 38 -10.79 5.78 8.54
C LYS A 38 -10.41 5.77 7.06
N GLN A 39 -10.35 6.93 6.41
CA GLN A 39 -9.98 7.02 4.99
C GLN A 39 -8.50 6.72 4.79
N LEU A 40 -7.66 7.21 5.71
CA LEU A 40 -6.23 6.93 5.71
C LEU A 40 -5.93 5.44 5.91
N ILE A 41 -6.54 4.80 6.91
CA ILE A 41 -6.39 3.36 7.16
C ILE A 41 -6.83 2.56 5.93
N ARG A 42 -8.04 2.82 5.41
CA ARG A 42 -8.59 2.07 4.28
C ARG A 42 -7.72 2.16 3.03
N SER A 43 -7.22 3.36 2.72
CA SER A 43 -6.34 3.55 1.56
C SER A 43 -4.98 2.86 1.77
N ALA A 44 -4.41 2.88 2.98
CA ALA A 44 -3.16 2.18 3.27
C ALA A 44 -3.32 0.65 3.18
N ASP A 45 -4.34 0.08 3.82
CA ASP A 45 -4.61 -1.37 3.81
C ASP A 45 -4.96 -1.88 2.41
N SER A 46 -5.60 -1.03 1.59
CA SER A 46 -5.94 -1.35 0.21
C SER A 46 -4.71 -1.63 -0.66
N ILE A 47 -3.52 -1.13 -0.29
CA ILE A 47 -2.29 -1.40 -1.04
C ILE A 47 -1.94 -2.90 -0.98
N SER A 48 -1.83 -3.47 0.22
CA SER A 48 -1.52 -4.90 0.38
C SER A 48 -2.69 -5.79 -0.04
N ALA A 49 -3.93 -5.36 0.22
CA ALA A 49 -5.13 -6.11 -0.16
C ALA A 49 -5.22 -6.30 -1.68
N ASN A 50 -4.98 -5.24 -2.47
CA ASN A 50 -4.99 -5.35 -3.93
C ASN A 50 -3.82 -6.21 -4.44
N ILE A 51 -2.62 -6.12 -3.86
CA ILE A 51 -1.50 -7.00 -4.24
C ILE A 51 -1.87 -8.47 -4.00
N ALA A 52 -2.50 -8.77 -2.85
CA ALA A 52 -2.96 -10.12 -2.52
C ALA A 52 -4.04 -10.63 -3.46
N GLU A 53 -5.03 -9.79 -3.76
CA GLU A 53 -6.10 -10.13 -4.67
C GLU A 53 -5.56 -10.40 -6.08
N GLY A 54 -4.60 -9.59 -6.54
CA GLY A 54 -3.90 -9.78 -7.81
C GLY A 54 -3.10 -11.08 -7.86
N PHE A 55 -2.36 -11.40 -6.79
CA PHE A 55 -1.59 -12.62 -6.68
C PHE A 55 -2.46 -13.88 -6.78
N GLY A 56 -3.68 -13.85 -6.23
CA GLY A 56 -4.63 -14.95 -6.31
C GLY A 56 -5.31 -15.12 -7.69
N ARG A 57 -5.05 -14.26 -8.68
CA ARG A 57 -5.66 -14.36 -10.01
C ARG A 57 -4.94 -15.37 -10.91
N TYR A 58 -5.71 -16.08 -11.73
CA TYR A 58 -5.20 -17.06 -12.69
C TYR A 58 -4.39 -16.42 -13.84
N HIS A 59 -4.83 -15.25 -14.33
CA HIS A 59 -4.17 -14.57 -15.45
C HIS A 59 -3.27 -13.44 -14.97
N TYR A 60 -2.03 -13.40 -15.50
CA TYR A 60 -1.05 -12.37 -15.18
C TYR A 60 -1.52 -10.94 -15.50
N LYS A 61 -2.42 -10.77 -16.49
CA LYS A 61 -3.02 -9.47 -16.82
C LYS A 61 -3.90 -8.95 -15.69
N ASP A 62 -4.68 -9.82 -15.07
CA ASP A 62 -5.53 -9.44 -13.93
C ASP A 62 -4.67 -9.10 -12.72
N ASN A 63 -3.63 -9.89 -12.44
CA ASN A 63 -2.66 -9.57 -11.40
C ASN A 63 -2.06 -8.16 -11.58
N LYS A 64 -1.66 -7.79 -12.81
CA LYS A 64 -1.21 -6.42 -13.11
C LYS A 64 -2.27 -5.37 -12.84
N ASN A 65 -3.52 -5.61 -13.24
CA ASN A 65 -4.62 -4.67 -13.02
C ASN A 65 -4.81 -4.38 -11.52
N PHE A 66 -4.78 -5.40 -10.68
CA PHE A 66 -4.82 -5.23 -9.22
C PHE A 66 -3.61 -4.49 -8.66
N CYS A 67 -2.42 -4.75 -9.20
CA CYS A 67 -1.24 -3.96 -8.84
C CYS A 67 -1.37 -2.48 -9.26
N TYR A 68 -2.10 -2.17 -10.33
CA TYR A 68 -2.42 -0.78 -10.69
C TYR A 68 -3.42 -0.14 -9.72
N TYR A 69 -4.40 -0.88 -9.20
CA TYR A 69 -5.25 -0.39 -8.10
C TYR A 69 -4.41 -0.09 -6.85
N SER A 70 -3.45 -0.96 -6.53
CA SER A 70 -2.49 -0.72 -5.43
C SER A 70 -1.71 0.58 -5.61
N ARG A 71 -1.30 0.92 -6.85
CA ARG A 71 -0.68 2.22 -7.16
C ARG A 71 -1.63 3.39 -6.91
N GLY A 72 -2.91 3.24 -7.25
CA GLY A 72 -3.95 4.22 -6.92
C GLY A 72 -4.04 4.46 -5.41
N SER A 73 -4.12 3.37 -4.64
CA SER A 73 -4.17 3.41 -3.17
C SER A 73 -2.95 4.08 -2.54
N ILE A 74 -1.74 3.92 -3.12
CA ILE A 74 -0.54 4.65 -2.68
C ILE A 74 -0.72 6.17 -2.81
N ILE A 75 -1.22 6.65 -3.96
CA ILE A 75 -1.42 8.08 -4.20
C ILE A 75 -2.52 8.64 -3.30
N GLU A 76 -3.59 7.88 -3.09
CA GLU A 76 -4.65 8.24 -2.16
C GLU A 76 -4.12 8.34 -0.72
N THR A 77 -3.35 7.35 -0.27
CA THR A 77 -2.74 7.33 1.07
C THR A 77 -1.83 8.55 1.26
N LYS A 78 -0.98 8.87 0.28
CA LYS A 78 -0.13 10.08 0.30
C LYS A 78 -0.95 11.35 0.46
N SER A 79 -2.11 11.43 -0.20
CA SER A 79 -3.03 12.57 -0.08
C SER A 79 -3.62 12.67 1.34
N TRP A 80 -4.01 11.56 1.95
CA TRP A 80 -4.52 11.53 3.32
C TRP A 80 -3.45 11.85 4.38
N LEU A 81 -2.22 11.35 4.21
CA LEU A 81 -1.08 11.72 5.05
C LEU A 81 -0.77 13.23 4.95
N THR A 82 -0.83 13.79 3.75
CA THR A 82 -0.62 15.23 3.53
C THR A 82 -1.70 16.05 4.25
N LYS A 83 -2.96 15.62 4.17
CA LYS A 83 -4.05 16.26 4.94
C LYS A 83 -3.85 16.11 6.45
N ALA A 84 -3.39 14.96 6.92
CA ALA A 84 -3.12 14.73 8.34
C ALA A 84 -2.02 15.68 8.86
N TYR A 85 -0.94 15.83 8.10
CA TYR A 85 0.14 16.76 8.40
C TYR A 85 -0.33 18.22 8.39
N ASN A 86 -1.06 18.64 7.36
CA ASN A 86 -1.59 20.01 7.26
C ASN A 86 -2.56 20.36 8.40
N ARG A 87 -3.24 19.36 8.97
CA ARG A 87 -4.13 19.49 10.14
C ARG A 87 -3.40 19.31 11.47
N GLN A 88 -2.06 19.20 11.45
CA GLN A 88 -1.21 19.03 12.62
C GLN A 88 -1.54 17.77 13.45
N LEU A 89 -2.08 16.74 12.80
CA LEU A 89 -2.41 15.45 13.43
C LEU A 89 -1.20 14.53 13.58
N ILE A 90 -0.14 14.80 12.81
CA ILE A 90 1.13 14.07 12.82
C ILE A 90 2.29 15.07 12.77
N LYS A 91 3.42 14.72 13.35
CA LYS A 91 4.63 15.54 13.31
C LYS A 91 5.27 15.47 11.92
N GLN A 92 6.10 16.46 11.61
CA GLN A 92 6.85 16.49 10.35
C GLN A 92 7.73 15.25 10.17
N GLU A 93 8.37 14.78 11.23
CA GLU A 93 9.19 13.56 11.21
C GLU A 93 8.37 12.34 10.79
N ASP A 94 7.20 12.13 11.41
CA ASP A 94 6.29 11.03 11.06
C ASP A 94 5.77 11.16 9.63
N PHE A 95 5.43 12.36 9.19
CA PHE A 95 5.02 12.62 7.82
C PHE A 95 6.11 12.22 6.82
N LEU A 96 7.34 12.72 7.00
CA LEU A 96 8.46 12.42 6.11
C LEU A 96 8.82 10.93 6.11
N LYS A 97 8.79 10.28 7.28
CA LYS A 97 8.99 8.83 7.42
C LYS A 97 7.96 8.05 6.60
N ASN A 98 6.67 8.37 6.74
CA ASN A 98 5.60 7.69 6.03
C ASN A 98 5.65 7.93 4.51
N ILE A 99 5.98 9.15 4.07
CA ILE A 99 6.15 9.46 2.65
C ILE A 99 7.30 8.64 2.04
N LYS A 100 8.43 8.53 2.74
CA LYS A 100 9.57 7.73 2.27
C LYS A 100 9.23 6.23 2.18
N LYS A 101 8.43 5.71 3.13
CA LYS A 101 7.93 4.32 3.05
C LYS A 101 7.03 4.11 1.83
N LEU A 102 6.09 5.01 1.57
CA LEU A 102 5.24 4.94 0.37
C LEU A 102 6.03 5.01 -0.94
N GLU A 103 7.07 5.86 -1.01
CA GLU A 103 7.95 5.94 -2.19
C GLU A 103 8.71 4.62 -2.42
N THR A 104 9.16 3.98 -1.33
CA THR A 104 9.81 2.67 -1.39
C THR A 104 8.83 1.60 -1.88
N ILE A 105 7.62 1.56 -1.33
CA ILE A 105 6.56 0.63 -1.75
C ILE A 105 6.21 0.86 -3.22
N TYR A 106 6.07 2.10 -3.66
CA TYR A 106 5.79 2.45 -5.06
C TYR A 106 6.87 1.92 -6.01
N LEU A 107 8.15 2.10 -5.67
CA LEU A 107 9.25 1.59 -6.48
C LEU A 107 9.23 0.07 -6.56
N LYS A 108 9.07 -0.61 -5.42
CA LYS A 108 9.00 -2.08 -5.34
C LYS A 108 7.79 -2.64 -6.09
N LEU A 109 6.64 -1.96 -6.02
CA LEU A 109 5.43 -2.33 -6.74
C LEU A 109 5.63 -2.24 -8.25
N ASN A 110 6.23 -1.16 -8.75
CA ASN A 110 6.53 -1.04 -10.17
C ASN A 110 7.51 -2.10 -10.65
N THR A 111 8.49 -2.45 -9.83
CA THR A 111 9.40 -3.56 -10.09
C THR A 111 8.65 -4.88 -10.18
N TYR A 112 7.77 -5.18 -9.20
CA TYR A 112 6.91 -6.37 -9.23
C TYR A 112 6.01 -6.43 -10.47
N ILE A 113 5.35 -5.33 -10.83
CA ILE A 113 4.51 -5.24 -12.05
C ILE A 113 5.28 -5.58 -13.32
N LYS A 114 6.56 -5.18 -13.42
CA LYS A 114 7.42 -5.52 -14.55
C LYS A 114 7.74 -7.02 -14.61
N TYR A 115 7.89 -7.66 -13.45
CA TYR A 115 8.16 -9.10 -13.35
C TYR A 115 6.93 -9.97 -13.60
N ILE A 116 5.71 -9.45 -13.37
CA ILE A 116 4.49 -10.16 -13.77
C ILE A 116 4.47 -10.27 -15.31
N GLY A 117 4.39 -11.47 -15.83
CA GLY A 117 4.40 -11.74 -17.26
C GLY A 117 3.77 -13.08 -17.59
N PRO A 118 3.65 -13.44 -18.88
CA PRO A 118 3.38 -14.82 -19.22
C PRO A 118 4.41 -15.70 -18.52
N LEU A 119 3.96 -16.83 -17.96
CA LEU A 119 4.89 -17.91 -17.62
C LEU A 119 5.72 -18.14 -18.88
N MET A 120 7.05 -18.12 -18.78
CA MET A 120 7.88 -18.62 -19.86
C MET A 120 7.41 -20.06 -20.07
N THR A 121 6.67 -20.28 -21.15
CA THR A 121 6.52 -21.62 -21.69
C THR A 121 7.91 -21.93 -22.24
N ASP A 122 8.60 -22.85 -21.58
CA ASP A 122 9.82 -23.44 -22.13
C ASP A 122 9.41 -24.08 -23.46
N ASP A 123 9.71 -23.40 -24.57
CA ASP A 123 9.70 -23.96 -25.93
C ASP A 123 11.05 -24.63 -26.22
#